data_AF-A0A1I1W7L4-F1
#
_entry.id   AF-A0A1I1W7L4-F1
#
_cell.length_a   1.000
_cell.length_b   1.000
_cell.length_c   1.000
_cell.angle_alpha   90.00
_cell.angle_beta   90.00
_cell.angle_gamma   90.00
#
_symmetry.space_group_name_H-M   'P 1'
#
loop_
_entity.id
_entity.type
_entity.pdbx_description
1 polymer ?
#
loop_
_entity_poly.entity_id
_entity_poly.type
_entity_poly.pdbx_seq_one_letter_code
_entity_poly.pdbx_strand_id
1 'polypeptide(L)' 'MKSKSRWSDPGIILVAILLVISAIVLIWWPTDIYFMGITLAGWLMFFSYFVWFALSIIYVVWMEKRDAKNGG' A
#
# COMPACT_ATOMS: atom_id res chain seq x y z
N MET A 1 -22.68 24.63 3.30
CA MET A 1 -21.91 23.72 2.41
C MET A 1 -20.95 22.91 3.28
N LYS A 2 -21.24 21.63 3.54
CA LYS A 2 -20.35 20.78 4.34
C LYS A 2 -19.04 20.60 3.57
N SER A 3 -17.96 21.16 4.11
CA SER A 3 -16.58 20.92 3.68
C SER A 3 -16.35 19.40 3.66
N LYS A 4 -16.53 18.78 2.49
CA LYS A 4 -16.15 17.39 2.25
C LYS A 4 -14.63 17.37 2.34
N SER A 5 -14.12 16.81 3.45
CA SER A 5 -12.68 16.65 3.68
C SER A 5 -12.04 15.96 2.48
N ARG A 6 -11.40 16.72 1.58
CA ARG A 6 -10.56 16.19 0.49
C ARG A 6 -9.41 15.31 1.00
N TRP A 7 -9.09 15.44 2.29
CA TRP A 7 -8.03 14.70 2.97
C TRP A 7 -8.48 13.30 3.42
N SER A 8 -9.79 13.02 3.40
CA SER A 8 -10.35 11.70 3.71
C SER A 8 -10.72 10.93 2.44
N ASP A 9 -10.16 11.33 1.29
CA ASP A 9 -10.37 10.66 0.03
C ASP A 9 -9.51 9.38 -0.09
N PRO A 10 -10.09 8.28 -0.60
CA PRO A 10 -9.48 6.95 -0.69
C PRO A 10 -8.12 7.00 -1.32
N GLY A 11 -8.09 7.70 -2.46
CA GLY A 11 -6.93 7.73 -3.33
C GLY A 11 -5.77 8.42 -2.64
N ILE A 12 -6.02 9.48 -1.88
CA ILE A 12 -4.95 10.24 -1.20
C ILE A 12 -4.31 9.41 -0.09
N ILE A 13 -5.11 8.66 0.69
CA ILE A 13 -4.58 7.78 1.75
C ILE A 13 -3.79 6.62 1.11
N LEU A 14 -4.31 6.04 0.02
CA LEU A 14 -3.66 4.93 -0.67
C LEU A 14 -2.35 5.38 -1.33
N VAL A 15 -2.32 6.58 -1.92
CA VAL A 15 -1.11 7.21 -2.46
C VAL A 15 -0.10 7.50 -1.34
N ALA A 16 -0.55 7.97 -0.16
CA ALA A 16 0.34 8.20 0.96
C ALA A 16 1.00 6.90 1.45
N ILE A 17 0.24 5.81 1.57
CA ILE A 17 0.77 4.49 1.94
C ILE A 17 1.76 3.99 0.87
N LEU A 18 1.41 4.12 -0.41
CA LEU A 18 2.29 3.76 -1.52
C LEU A 18 3.62 4.54 -1.47
N LEU A 19 3.55 5.85 -1.21
CA LEU A 19 4.72 6.72 -1.10
C LEU A 19 5.61 6.31 0.08
N VAL A 20 5.03 5.96 1.23
CA VAL A 20 5.79 5.48 2.39
C VAL A 20 6.49 4.16 2.07
N ILE A 21 5.78 3.19 1.47
CA ILE A 21 6.37 1.91 1.08
C ILE A 21 7.49 2.13 0.06
N SER A 22 7.25 2.97 -0.96
CA SER A 22 8.24 3.30 -1.97
C SER A 22 9.47 4.00 -1.39
N ALA A 23 9.28 4.94 -0.46
CA ALA A 23 10.39 5.62 0.22
C ALA A 23 11.24 4.64 1.05
N ILE A 24 10.60 3.72 1.80
CA ILE A 24 11.31 2.69 2.56
C ILE A 24 12.12 1.79 1.60
N VAL A 25 11.50 1.33 0.53
CA VAL A 25 12.16 0.48 -0.48
C VAL A 25 13.34 1.19 -1.13
N LEU A 26 13.22 2.48 -1.45
CA LEU A 26 14.29 3.27 -2.08
C LEU A 26 15.43 3.62 -1.12
N ILE A 27 15.14 3.93 0.15
CA ILE A 27 16.16 4.26 1.15
C ILE A 27 16.94 3.01 1.57
N TRP A 28 16.26 1.88 1.72
CA TRP A 28 16.83 0.65 2.26
C TRP A 28 17.32 -0.34 1.19
N TRP A 29 17.18 -0.02 -0.09
CA TRP A 29 17.37 -0.95 -1.21
C TRP A 29 18.63 -1.83 -1.08
N PRO A 30 18.49 -3.15 -0.80
CA PRO A 30 19.62 -4.03 -0.56
C PRO A 30 20.07 -4.69 -1.87
N THR A 31 21.13 -4.17 -2.50
CA THR A 31 21.72 -4.73 -3.72
C THR A 31 22.63 -5.92 -3.49
N ASP A 32 23.37 -5.92 -2.38
CA ASP A 32 24.52 -6.82 -2.19
C ASP A 32 24.29 -7.91 -1.14
N ILE A 33 23.09 -7.98 -0.57
CA ILE A 33 22.77 -8.97 0.46
C ILE A 33 22.15 -10.19 -0.20
N TYR A 34 22.76 -11.36 0.00
CA TYR A 34 22.25 -12.65 -0.42
C TYR A 34 21.79 -13.43 0.81
N PHE A 35 20.52 -13.85 0.82
CA PHE A 35 19.94 -14.63 1.91
C PHE A 35 19.43 -15.97 1.36
N MET A 36 19.96 -17.08 1.89
CA MET A 36 19.71 -18.44 1.37
C MET A 36 20.03 -18.62 -0.12
N GLY A 37 21.06 -17.94 -0.63
CA GLY A 37 21.46 -18.02 -2.05
C GLY A 37 20.57 -17.22 -3.02
N ILE A 38 19.53 -16.55 -2.51
CA ILE A 38 18.66 -15.65 -3.27
C ILE A 38 18.99 -14.21 -2.87
N THR A 39 19.01 -13.29 -3.84
CA THR A 39 19.21 -11.87 -3.53
C THR A 39 18.12 -11.37 -2.59
N LEU A 40 18.46 -10.52 -1.63
CA LEU A 40 17.48 -9.89 -0.75
C LEU A 40 16.46 -9.07 -1.56
N ALA A 41 16.88 -8.54 -2.72
CA ALA A 41 16.00 -7.98 -3.74
C ALA A 41 14.94 -8.98 -4.24
N GLY A 42 15.32 -10.25 -4.49
CA GLY A 42 14.36 -11.31 -4.88
C GLY A 42 13.34 -11.61 -3.78
N TRP A 43 13.77 -11.65 -2.52
CA TRP A 43 12.86 -11.74 -1.37
C TRP A 43 11.93 -10.53 -1.27
N LEU A 44 12.44 -9.33 -1.53
CA LEU A 44 11.66 -8.10 -1.53
C LEU A 44 10.59 -8.10 -2.64
N MET A 45 10.93 -8.60 -3.83
CA MET A 45 9.98 -8.79 -4.92
C MET A 45 8.89 -9.80 -4.54
N PHE A 46 9.24 -10.92 -3.91
CA PHE A 46 8.25 -11.89 -3.43
C PHE A 46 7.32 -11.29 -2.37
N PHE A 47 7.87 -10.58 -1.39
CA PHE A 47 7.11 -9.93 -0.32
C PHE A 47 6.20 -8.81 -0.87
N SER A 48 6.61 -8.15 -1.94
CA SER A 48 5.81 -7.11 -2.59
C SER A 48 4.44 -7.63 -3.03
N TYR A 49 4.34 -8.88 -3.48
CA TYR A 49 3.05 -9.48 -3.83
C TYR A 49 2.08 -9.54 -2.64
N PHE A 50 2.57 -9.88 -1.45
CA PHE A 50 1.75 -9.88 -0.24
C PHE A 50 1.29 -8.47 0.14
N VAL A 51 2.17 -7.49 -0.02
CA VAL A 51 1.84 -6.07 0.20
C VAL A 51 0.76 -5.62 -0.77
N TRP A 52 0.89 -5.92 -2.06
CA TRP A 52 -0.13 -5.61 -3.08
C TRP A 52 -1.47 -6.29 -2.79
N PHE A 53 -1.44 -7.55 -2.36
CA PHE A 53 -2.64 -8.29 -1.98
C PHE A 53 -3.34 -7.66 -0.78
N ALA A 54 -2.59 -7.34 0.28
CA ALA A 54 -3.13 -6.66 1.45
C ALA A 54 -3.70 -5.28 1.11
N LEU A 55 -3.00 -4.51 0.26
CA LEU A 55 -3.46 -3.20 -0.19
C LEU A 55 -4.79 -3.30 -0.96
N SER A 56 -4.93 -4.33 -1.80
CA SER A 56 -6.17 -4.61 -2.54
C SER A 56 -7.33 -4.95 -1.60
N ILE A 57 -7.11 -5.83 -0.61
CA ILE A 57 -8.14 -6.15 0.40
C ILE A 57 -8.56 -4.90 1.17
N ILE A 58 -7.59 -4.14 1.66
CA ILE A 58 -7.85 -2.90 2.40
C ILE A 58 -8.68 -1.94 1.52
N TYR A 59 -8.32 -1.79 0.24
CA TYR A 59 -9.05 -0.94 -0.68
C TYR A 59 -10.51 -1.40 -0.88
N VAL A 60 -10.73 -2.69 -1.13
CA VAL A 60 -12.07 -3.27 -1.32
C VAL A 60 -12.93 -3.07 -0.07
N VAL A 61 -12.43 -3.49 1.10
CA VAL A 61 -13.17 -3.35 2.37
C VAL A 61 -13.48 -1.89 2.69
N TRP A 62 -12.57 -0.99 2.34
CA TRP A 62 -12.75 0.43 2.58
C TRP A 62 -13.78 1.07 1.64
N MET A 63 -13.80 0.64 0.37
CA MET A 63 -14.84 0.99 -0.60
C MET A 63 -16.21 0.49 -0.14
N GLU A 64 -16.32 -0.79 0.24
CA GLU A 64 -17.55 -1.38 0.77
C GLU A 64 -18.07 -0.61 1.99
N LYS A 65 -17.18 -0.26 2.94
CA LYS A 65 -17.55 0.54 4.12
C LYS A 65 -18.02 1.95 3.76
N ARG A 66 -17.50 2.56 2.70
CA ARG A 66 -17.93 3.91 2.25
C ARG A 66 -19.26 3.86 1.54
N ASP A 67 -19.50 2.85 0.71
CA ASP A 67 -20.81 2.64 0.09
C ASP A 67 -21.87 2.35 1.15
N ALA A 68 -21.59 1.45 2.11
CA ALA A 68 -22.49 1.18 3.23
C ALA A 68 -22.80 2.44 4.08
N LYS A 69 -21.84 3.36 4.22
CA LYS A 69 -22.02 4.62 4.97
C LYS A 69 -22.78 5.69 4.17
N ASN A 70 -22.71 5.66 2.84
CA ASN A 70 -23.40 6.60 1.97
C ASN A 70 -24.83 6.16 1.61
N GLY A 71 -25.29 5.02 2.14
CA GLY A 71 -26.64 4.50 1.99
C GLY A 71 -26.79 3.68 0.71
N GLY A 72 -26.74 2.35 0.87
CA GLY A 72 -27.52 1.46 0.03
C GLY A 72 -29.00 1.55 0.38
#